data_AF-A0A956UAY4-F1
#
_entry.id   AF-A0A956UAY4-F1
#
_cell.length_a   1.000
_cell.length_b   1.000
_cell.length_c   1.000
_cell.angle_alpha   90.00
_cell.angle_beta   90.00
_cell.angle_gamma   90.00
#
_symmetry.space_group_name_H-M   'P 1'
#
loop_
_entity.id
_entity.type
_entity.pdbx_description
1 polymer ?
#
loop_
_entity_poly.entity_id
_entity_poly.type
_entity_poly.pdbx_seq_one_letter_code
_entity_poly.pdbx_strand_id
1 'polypeptide(L)'
;MMKLRQSRVLHMLLLAVISSTFLFACADVKPLSFSLDSKKTWEDLVAEGQAALSAGKIPAAEAAFSEAVEKCSEKFGEDDARTGTCVGYLAELYRNQQEWLKAGKAYKRWMSIMDKNDPTGEQLKIIRKGYKEIRHKIKQYGLEDSDDKDKDKEKDDKGADGAASDKNKKDSSAKADEDSGEEDEE
;
A
#
# COMPACT_ATOMS: atom_id res chain seq x y z
N MET A 1 56.10 18.33 60.56
CA MET A 1 55.50 18.93 59.34
C MET A 1 55.70 18.11 58.05
N MET A 2 56.46 17.00 58.03
CA MET A 2 56.69 16.20 56.81
C MET A 2 55.59 15.16 56.48
N LYS A 3 54.82 14.65 57.46
CA LYS A 3 53.80 13.61 57.23
C LYS A 3 52.55 14.09 56.45
N LEU A 4 52.16 15.37 56.60
CA LEU A 4 51.02 15.93 55.85
C LEU A 4 51.31 16.20 54.37
N ARG A 5 52.57 16.50 54.02
CA ARG A 5 52.97 16.72 52.62
C ARG A 5 53.01 15.41 51.84
N GLN A 6 53.49 14.34 52.46
CA GLN A 6 53.57 13.02 51.83
C GLN A 6 52.18 12.40 51.58
N SER A 7 51.24 12.57 52.51
CA SER A 7 49.84 12.10 52.36
C SER A 7 49.08 12.84 51.25
N ARG A 8 49.29 14.16 51.10
CA ARG A 8 48.67 14.95 50.01
C ARG A 8 49.22 14.59 48.64
N VAL A 9 50.52 14.31 48.54
CA VAL A 9 51.14 13.85 47.29
C VAL A 9 50.67 12.44 46.93
N LEU A 10 50.53 11.54 47.91
CA LEU A 10 50.02 10.19 47.69
C LEU A 10 48.54 10.18 47.24
N HIS A 11 47.68 11.00 47.84
CA HIS A 11 46.29 11.16 47.39
C HIS A 11 46.19 11.80 45.99
N MET A 12 47.02 12.80 45.67
CA MET A 12 47.04 13.39 44.32
C MET A 12 47.49 12.38 43.25
N LEU A 13 48.45 11.51 43.58
CA LEU A 13 48.90 10.45 42.67
C LEU A 13 47.87 9.32 42.52
N LEU A 14 47.15 8.95 43.59
CA LEU A 14 46.04 7.98 43.51
C LEU A 14 44.87 8.48 42.66
N LEU A 15 44.48 9.76 42.80
CA LEU A 15 43.42 10.37 42.00
C LEU A 15 43.79 10.48 40.51
N ALA A 16 45.07 10.74 40.20
CA ALA A 16 45.56 10.79 38.83
C ALA A 16 45.61 9.40 38.14
N VAL A 17 45.85 8.33 38.90
CA VAL A 17 45.80 6.95 38.36
C VAL A 17 44.34 6.53 38.09
N ILE A 18 43.40 6.92 38.94
CA ILE A 18 41.97 6.62 38.74
C ILE A 18 41.39 7.39 37.53
N SER A 19 41.82 8.64 37.27
CA SER A 19 41.40 9.34 36.05
C SER A 19 42.05 8.78 34.78
N SER A 20 43.29 8.29 34.88
CA SER A 20 44.02 7.70 33.77
C SER A 20 43.49 6.31 33.39
N THR A 21 43.02 5.50 34.36
CA THR A 21 42.40 4.20 34.07
C THR A 21 40.94 4.30 33.62
N PHE A 22 40.24 5.42 33.89
CA PHE A 22 38.90 5.67 33.35
C PHE A 22 38.91 6.05 31.86
N LEU A 23 40.07 6.38 31.30
CA LEU A 23 40.26 6.65 29.87
C LEU A 23 40.70 5.42 29.06
N PHE A 24 40.84 4.24 29.68
CA PHE A 24 41.27 3.01 29.01
C PHE A 24 40.26 1.85 29.11
N ALA A 25 38.97 2.18 29.23
CA ALA A 25 37.86 1.23 29.16
C ALA A 25 36.64 1.82 28.43
N CYS A 26 36.82 2.20 27.15
CA CYS A 26 35.71 2.32 26.20
C CYS A 26 36.22 2.35 24.74
N ALA A 27 37.13 1.46 24.39
CA ALA A 27 37.34 1.08 23.00
C ALA A 27 36.73 -0.31 22.83
N ASP A 28 35.82 -0.47 21.88
CA ASP A 28 35.01 -1.66 21.58
C ASP A 28 33.70 -1.90 22.36
N VAL A 29 33.06 -0.86 22.91
CA VAL A 29 31.60 -0.84 22.77
C VAL A 29 31.31 -0.45 21.34
N LYS A 30 31.17 -1.47 20.47
CA LYS A 30 30.36 -1.30 19.25
C LYS A 30 29.09 -0.58 19.72
N PRO A 31 28.73 0.60 19.18
CA PRO A 31 27.44 1.16 19.52
C PRO A 31 26.46 0.04 19.26
N LEU A 32 25.78 -0.44 20.30
CA LEU A 32 24.62 -1.29 20.14
C LEU A 32 23.68 -0.37 19.39
N SER A 33 23.71 -0.44 18.06
CA SER A 33 22.60 -0.04 17.24
C SER A 33 21.50 -1.02 17.62
N PHE A 34 20.84 -0.71 18.73
CA PHE A 34 19.50 -1.18 18.97
C PHE A 34 18.71 -0.51 17.85
N SER A 35 18.71 -1.16 16.68
CA SER A 35 17.59 -1.02 15.77
C SER A 35 16.41 -1.36 16.66
N LEU A 36 15.75 -0.33 17.18
CA LEU A 36 14.35 -0.44 17.53
C LEU A 36 13.75 -0.94 16.23
N ASP A 37 13.58 -2.25 16.13
CA ASP A 37 12.61 -2.87 15.24
C ASP A 37 11.24 -2.40 15.77
N SER A 38 11.00 -1.09 15.65
CA SER A 38 9.66 -0.58 15.59
C SER A 38 9.14 -1.22 14.32
N LYS A 39 8.42 -2.33 14.49
CA LYS A 39 7.88 -3.13 13.40
C LYS A 39 7.06 -2.18 12.52
N LYS A 40 7.68 -1.65 11.45
CA LYS A 40 7.06 -0.63 10.58
C LYS A 40 5.69 -1.14 10.13
N THR A 41 4.68 -0.30 10.20
CA THR A 41 3.37 -0.65 9.65
C THR A 41 3.43 -0.60 8.12
N TRP A 42 2.43 -1.18 7.45
CA TRP A 42 2.38 -1.08 5.99
C TRP A 42 2.07 0.36 5.56
N GLU A 43 1.34 1.12 6.39
CA GLU A 43 1.09 2.55 6.19
C GLU A 43 2.39 3.35 6.24
N ASP A 44 3.27 3.06 7.21
CA ASP A 44 4.58 3.72 7.30
C ASP A 44 5.44 3.45 6.05
N LEU A 45 5.42 2.20 5.57
CA LEU A 45 6.14 1.79 4.36
C LEU A 45 5.58 2.44 3.10
N VAL A 46 4.26 2.59 3.00
CA VAL A 46 3.64 3.35 1.91
C VAL A 46 4.06 4.82 1.97
N ALA A 47 4.04 5.44 3.15
CA ALA A 47 4.48 6.82 3.33
C ALA A 47 5.96 7.00 2.95
N GLU A 48 6.83 6.06 3.35
CA GLU A 48 8.24 6.02 2.96
C GLU A 48 8.41 5.89 1.44
N GLY A 49 7.65 5.00 0.80
CA GLY A 49 7.69 4.82 -0.64
C GLY A 49 7.26 6.08 -1.41
N GLN A 50 6.22 6.77 -0.92
CA GLN A 50 5.77 8.05 -1.48
C GLN A 50 6.81 9.16 -1.27
N ALA A 51 7.44 9.23 -0.10
CA ALA A 51 8.51 10.18 0.17
C ALA A 51 9.76 9.90 -0.69
N ALA A 52 10.08 8.63 -0.93
CA ALA A 52 11.14 8.25 -1.85
C ALA A 52 10.82 8.65 -3.29
N LEU A 53 9.57 8.47 -3.73
CA LEU A 53 9.09 8.93 -5.04
C LEU A 53 9.23 10.44 -5.23
N SER A 54 8.78 11.23 -4.26
CA SER A 54 8.89 12.69 -4.32
C SER A 54 10.35 13.18 -4.31
N ALA A 55 11.25 12.41 -3.71
CA ALA A 55 12.69 12.61 -3.76
C ALA A 55 13.39 12.04 -5.01
N GLY A 56 12.64 11.43 -5.95
CA GLY A 56 13.18 10.81 -7.16
C GLY A 56 13.96 9.50 -6.92
N LYS A 57 13.88 8.93 -5.71
CA LYS A 57 14.58 7.71 -5.31
C LYS A 57 13.75 6.47 -5.67
N ILE A 58 13.66 6.18 -6.95
CA ILE A 58 12.80 5.13 -7.50
C ILE A 58 13.07 3.74 -6.89
N PRO A 59 14.32 3.27 -6.76
CA PRO A 59 14.58 1.96 -6.17
C PRO A 59 14.17 1.86 -4.69
N ALA A 60 14.31 2.95 -3.94
CA ALA A 60 13.87 3.00 -2.54
C ALA A 60 12.35 2.95 -2.43
N ALA A 61 11.64 3.60 -3.36
CA ALA A 61 10.18 3.52 -3.44
C ALA A 61 9.69 2.10 -3.77
N GLU A 62 10.31 1.44 -4.74
CA GLU A 62 10.00 0.04 -5.11
C GLU A 62 10.18 -0.90 -3.91
N ALA A 63 11.30 -0.75 -3.19
CA ALA A 63 11.58 -1.54 -1.99
C ALA A 63 10.54 -1.30 -0.89
N ALA A 64 10.23 -0.04 -0.58
CA ALA A 64 9.27 0.29 0.47
C ALA A 64 7.85 -0.21 0.15
N PHE A 65 7.37 -0.03 -1.09
CA PHE A 65 6.06 -0.56 -1.48
C PHE A 65 6.02 -2.09 -1.54
N SER A 66 7.13 -2.74 -1.91
CA SER A 66 7.21 -4.21 -1.89
C SER A 66 7.13 -4.75 -0.46
N GLU A 67 7.87 -4.16 0.48
CA GLU A 67 7.76 -4.52 1.90
C GLU A 67 6.34 -4.23 2.43
N ALA A 68 5.71 -3.14 1.98
CA ALA A 68 4.32 -2.86 2.35
C ALA A 68 3.39 -3.98 1.88
N VAL A 69 3.51 -4.45 0.63
CA VAL A 69 2.71 -5.58 0.10
C VAL A 69 2.90 -6.84 0.94
N GLU A 70 4.14 -7.19 1.29
CA GLU A 70 4.44 -8.35 2.14
C GLU A 70 3.76 -8.22 3.51
N LYS A 71 3.86 -7.05 4.16
CA LYS A 71 3.17 -6.84 5.45
C LYS A 71 1.66 -6.87 5.34
N CYS A 72 1.10 -6.32 4.25
CA CYS A 72 -0.34 -6.38 4.00
C CYS A 72 -0.79 -7.84 3.82
N SER A 73 -0.07 -8.62 3.01
CA SER A 73 -0.45 -10.01 2.73
C SER A 73 -0.26 -10.93 3.93
N GLU A 74 0.81 -10.76 4.72
CA GLU A 74 1.03 -11.53 5.96
C GLU A 74 -0.04 -11.23 7.01
N LYS A 75 -0.46 -9.98 7.14
CA LYS A 75 -1.35 -9.54 8.22
C LYS A 75 -2.83 -9.73 7.89
N PHE A 76 -3.22 -9.52 6.63
CA PHE A 76 -4.62 -9.48 6.22
C PHE A 76 -4.98 -10.55 5.20
N GLY A 77 -3.98 -11.13 4.51
CA GLY A 77 -4.16 -12.11 3.45
C GLY A 77 -3.95 -11.53 2.05
N GLU A 78 -3.66 -12.43 1.12
CA GLU A 78 -3.35 -12.11 -0.28
C GLU A 78 -4.49 -11.43 -1.04
N ASP A 79 -5.73 -11.76 -0.71
CA ASP A 79 -6.94 -11.25 -1.37
C ASP A 79 -7.61 -10.09 -0.62
N ASP A 80 -7.00 -9.53 0.42
CA ASP A 80 -7.59 -8.40 1.16
C ASP A 80 -7.45 -7.06 0.40
N ALA A 81 -8.47 -6.20 0.48
CA ALA A 81 -8.47 -4.88 -0.17
C ALA A 81 -7.28 -3.99 0.24
N ARG A 82 -6.74 -4.12 1.47
CA ARG A 82 -5.53 -3.41 1.91
C ARG A 82 -4.32 -3.92 1.16
N THR A 83 -4.16 -5.24 1.02
CA THR A 83 -3.13 -5.84 0.16
C THR A 83 -3.26 -5.34 -1.28
N GLY A 84 -4.48 -5.27 -1.81
CA GLY A 84 -4.76 -4.65 -3.11
C GLY A 84 -4.28 -3.20 -3.20
N THR A 85 -4.51 -2.39 -2.17
CA THR A 85 -4.03 -1.00 -2.09
C THR A 85 -2.50 -0.93 -2.12
N CYS A 86 -1.82 -1.78 -1.35
CA CYS A 86 -0.35 -1.87 -1.33
C CYS A 86 0.19 -2.26 -2.74
N VAL A 87 -0.45 -3.22 -3.42
CA VAL A 87 -0.10 -3.62 -4.79
C VAL A 87 -0.34 -2.50 -5.80
N GLY A 88 -1.39 -1.69 -5.62
CA GLY A 88 -1.70 -0.54 -6.46
C GLY A 88 -0.58 0.51 -6.49
N TYR A 89 0.09 0.74 -5.36
CA TYR A 89 1.25 1.64 -5.32
C TYR A 89 2.42 1.14 -6.20
N LEU A 90 2.72 -0.17 -6.18
CA LEU A 90 3.71 -0.76 -7.09
C LEU A 90 3.26 -0.67 -8.55
N ALA A 91 1.98 -0.93 -8.82
CA ALA A 91 1.44 -0.88 -10.17
C ALA A 91 1.60 0.51 -10.81
N GLU A 92 1.22 1.56 -10.08
CA GLU A 92 1.38 2.95 -10.54
C GLU A 92 2.86 3.36 -10.61
N LEU A 93 3.70 2.90 -9.67
CA LEU A 93 5.15 3.12 -9.74
C LEU A 93 5.72 2.60 -11.07
N TYR A 94 5.46 1.34 -11.41
CA TYR A 94 5.97 0.74 -12.65
C TYR A 94 5.39 1.39 -13.90
N ARG A 95 4.11 1.78 -13.88
CA ARG A 95 3.49 2.53 -14.97
C ARG A 95 4.20 3.87 -15.19
N ASN A 96 4.49 4.60 -14.13
CA ASN A 96 5.18 5.89 -14.20
C ASN A 96 6.62 5.75 -14.71
N GLN A 97 7.28 4.62 -14.41
CA GLN A 97 8.60 4.29 -14.95
C GLN A 97 8.58 3.66 -16.34
N GLN A 98 7.40 3.48 -16.94
CA GLN A 98 7.23 2.81 -18.23
C GLN A 98 7.78 1.37 -18.23
N GLU A 99 7.88 0.74 -17.06
CA GLU A 99 8.21 -0.67 -16.91
C GLU A 99 6.97 -1.52 -17.21
N TRP A 100 6.52 -1.50 -18.46
CA TRP A 100 5.19 -1.98 -18.87
C TRP A 100 4.94 -3.45 -18.51
N LEU A 101 5.96 -4.31 -18.56
CA LEU A 101 5.83 -5.72 -18.18
C LEU A 101 5.59 -5.89 -16.68
N LYS A 102 6.35 -5.20 -15.82
CA LYS A 102 6.14 -5.24 -14.36
C LYS A 102 4.79 -4.61 -14.00
N ALA A 103 4.46 -3.47 -14.63
CA ALA A 103 3.17 -2.82 -14.47
C ALA A 103 2.02 -3.77 -14.83
N GLY A 104 2.11 -4.49 -15.96
CA GLY A 104 1.08 -5.43 -16.41
C GLY A 104 0.80 -6.50 -15.36
N LYS A 105 1.85 -7.12 -14.80
CA LYS A 105 1.72 -8.12 -13.74
C LYS A 105 1.09 -7.54 -12.48
N ALA A 106 1.55 -6.35 -12.04
CA ALA A 106 1.03 -5.68 -10.86
C ALA A 106 -0.44 -5.27 -11.01
N TYR A 107 -0.84 -4.68 -12.15
CA TYR A 107 -2.23 -4.33 -12.44
C TYR A 107 -3.13 -5.57 -12.55
N LYS A 108 -2.66 -6.68 -13.14
CA LYS A 108 -3.43 -7.93 -13.18
C LYS A 108 -3.73 -8.44 -11.77
N ARG A 109 -2.73 -8.43 -10.88
CA ARG A 109 -2.91 -8.80 -9.46
C ARG A 109 -3.83 -7.82 -8.73
N TRP A 110 -3.61 -6.51 -8.89
CA TRP A 110 -4.43 -5.48 -8.26
C TRP A 110 -5.90 -5.60 -8.66
N MET A 111 -6.17 -5.77 -9.96
CA MET A 111 -7.50 -5.99 -10.51
C MET A 111 -8.15 -7.24 -9.93
N SER A 112 -7.42 -8.37 -9.89
CA SER A 112 -7.94 -9.62 -9.33
C SER A 112 -8.31 -9.49 -7.85
N ILE A 113 -7.55 -8.75 -7.06
CA ILE A 113 -7.86 -8.53 -5.63
C ILE A 113 -9.11 -7.65 -5.51
N MET A 114 -9.13 -6.52 -6.22
CA MET A 114 -10.25 -5.58 -6.13
C MET A 114 -11.56 -6.14 -6.68
N ASP A 115 -11.51 -6.99 -7.70
CA ASP A 115 -12.67 -7.70 -8.24
C ASP A 115 -13.32 -8.65 -7.22
N LYS A 116 -12.53 -9.30 -6.36
CA LYS A 116 -13.05 -10.15 -5.28
C LYS A 116 -13.67 -9.36 -4.13
N ASN A 117 -13.17 -8.15 -3.85
CA ASN A 117 -13.60 -7.34 -2.70
C ASN A 117 -14.78 -6.42 -3.05
N ASP A 118 -14.73 -5.76 -4.20
CA ASP A 118 -15.76 -4.85 -4.69
C ASP A 118 -15.84 -4.88 -6.23
N PRO A 119 -16.53 -5.87 -6.82
CA PRO A 119 -16.63 -6.05 -8.27
C PRO A 119 -17.32 -4.87 -9.01
N THR A 120 -18.13 -4.10 -8.29
CA THR A 120 -18.88 -2.95 -8.82
C THR A 120 -18.21 -1.60 -8.51
N GLY A 121 -17.11 -1.61 -7.76
CA GLY A 121 -16.43 -0.42 -7.29
C GLY A 121 -15.89 0.47 -8.41
N GLU A 122 -16.01 1.78 -8.24
CA GLU A 122 -15.44 2.77 -9.17
C GLU A 122 -13.92 2.60 -9.32
N GLN A 123 -13.23 2.22 -8.24
CA GLN A 123 -11.79 1.95 -8.28
C GLN A 123 -11.45 0.84 -9.26
N LEU A 124 -12.25 -0.23 -9.32
CA LEU A 124 -12.01 -1.34 -10.23
C LEU A 124 -12.16 -0.93 -11.70
N LYS A 125 -13.09 -0.01 -12.01
CA LYS A 125 -13.21 0.55 -13.37
C LYS A 125 -11.95 1.30 -13.79
N ILE A 126 -11.37 2.09 -12.88
CA ILE A 126 -10.09 2.80 -13.10
C ILE A 126 -8.96 1.79 -13.34
N ILE A 127 -8.88 0.74 -12.52
CA ILE A 127 -7.86 -0.31 -12.64
C ILE A 127 -7.98 -1.03 -13.99
N ARG A 128 -9.19 -1.42 -14.41
CA ARG A 128 -9.43 -2.06 -15.73
C ARG A 128 -8.98 -1.15 -16.87
N LYS A 129 -9.28 0.15 -16.80
CA LYS A 129 -8.84 1.13 -17.81
C LYS A 129 -7.31 1.25 -17.84
N GLY A 130 -6.67 1.36 -16.68
CA GLY A 130 -5.21 1.40 -16.56
C GLY A 130 -4.56 0.14 -17.11
N TYR A 131 -5.08 -1.04 -16.77
CA TYR A 131 -4.59 -2.31 -17.29
C TYR A 131 -4.67 -2.38 -18.82
N LYS A 132 -5.81 -1.98 -19.42
CA LYS A 132 -5.96 -1.91 -20.89
C LYS A 132 -4.92 -0.98 -21.53
N GLU A 133 -4.60 0.15 -20.90
CA GLU A 133 -3.54 1.05 -21.37
C GLU A 133 -2.16 0.38 -21.33
N ILE A 134 -1.81 -0.28 -20.22
CA ILE A 134 -0.56 -1.01 -20.08
C ILE A 134 -0.44 -2.09 -21.15
N ARG A 135 -1.51 -2.86 -21.40
CA ARG A 135 -1.54 -3.89 -22.45
C ARG A 135 -1.34 -3.32 -23.84
N HIS A 136 -1.93 -2.15 -24.12
CA HIS A 136 -1.68 -1.44 -25.37
C HIS A 136 -0.20 -1.04 -25.50
N LYS A 137 0.41 -0.53 -24.44
CA LYS A 137 1.83 -0.14 -24.42
C LYS A 137 2.75 -1.35 -24.64
N ILE A 138 2.53 -2.47 -23.95
CA ILE A 138 3.27 -3.72 -24.15
C ILE A 138 3.27 -4.11 -25.64
N LYS A 139 2.08 -4.11 -26.27
CA LYS A 139 1.95 -4.41 -27.71
C LYS A 139 2.61 -3.36 -28.60
N GLN A 140 2.42 -2.07 -28.30
CA GLN A 140 3.00 -0.95 -29.05
C GLN A 140 4.53 -1.04 -29.11
N TYR A 141 5.16 -1.42 -27.99
CA TYR A 141 6.62 -1.57 -27.89
C TYR A 141 7.11 -2.97 -28.31
N GLY A 142 6.23 -3.87 -28.74
CA GLY A 142 6.60 -5.24 -29.13
C GLY A 142 7.18 -6.07 -27.99
N LEU A 143 6.77 -5.79 -26.74
CA LEU A 143 7.23 -6.50 -25.56
C LEU A 143 6.50 -7.84 -25.44
N GLU A 144 7.25 -8.92 -25.19
CA GLU A 144 6.67 -10.24 -24.98
C GLU A 144 6.33 -10.45 -23.50
N ASP A 145 5.04 -10.63 -23.21
CA ASP A 145 4.55 -10.95 -21.88
C ASP A 145 4.36 -12.47 -21.79
N SER A 146 5.17 -13.14 -20.96
CA SER A 146 5.11 -14.60 -20.75
C SER A 146 3.74 -15.08 -20.25
N ASP A 147 2.98 -14.18 -19.65
CA ASP A 147 1.73 -14.48 -18.95
C ASP A 147 0.52 -14.33 -19.90
N ASP A 148 0.77 -14.11 -21.18
CA ASP A 148 -0.19 -13.77 -22.23
C ASP A 148 -0.77 -15.00 -22.96
N LYS A 149 -0.99 -16.08 -22.22
CA LYS A 149 -1.70 -17.28 -22.69
C LYS A 149 -3.21 -17.18 -22.57
N ASP A 150 -3.73 -16.12 -21.93
CA ASP A 150 -5.17 -15.92 -21.68
C ASP A 150 -5.89 -15.13 -22.81
N LYS A 151 -5.35 -15.16 -24.05
CA LYS A 151 -5.83 -14.36 -25.21
C LYS A 151 -7.29 -14.59 -25.63
N ASP A 152 -8.00 -15.56 -25.06
CA ASP A 152 -9.30 -15.98 -25.54
C ASP A 152 -10.50 -15.54 -24.67
N LYS A 153 -10.32 -14.75 -23.60
CA LYS A 153 -11.45 -14.33 -22.73
C LYS A 153 -11.86 -12.85 -22.79
N GLU A 154 -11.09 -11.98 -23.43
CA GLU A 154 -11.43 -10.53 -23.54
C GLU A 154 -12.21 -10.16 -24.82
N LYS A 155 -12.79 -11.14 -25.52
CA LYS A 155 -13.68 -10.88 -26.68
C LYS A 155 -15.15 -10.65 -26.32
N ASP A 156 -15.56 -10.93 -25.08
CA ASP A 156 -16.98 -10.96 -24.74
C ASP A 156 -17.49 -9.69 -24.03
N ASP A 157 -16.61 -8.76 -23.64
CA ASP A 157 -16.99 -7.55 -22.89
C ASP A 157 -17.20 -6.31 -23.78
N LYS A 158 -17.54 -6.51 -25.06
CA LYS A 158 -18.05 -5.44 -25.95
C LYS A 158 -19.58 -5.37 -25.98
N GLY A 159 -20.28 -6.10 -25.11
CA GLY A 159 -21.74 -6.25 -25.14
C GLY A 159 -22.52 -5.76 -23.93
N ALA A 160 -21.90 -5.30 -22.83
CA ALA A 160 -22.62 -5.08 -21.57
C ALA A 160 -22.95 -3.62 -21.22
N ASP A 161 -22.44 -2.62 -21.94
CA ASP A 161 -22.67 -1.20 -21.62
C ASP A 161 -24.01 -0.62 -22.14
N GLY A 162 -25.01 -1.47 -22.46
CA GLY A 162 -26.22 -1.04 -23.17
C GLY A 162 -27.57 -1.53 -22.64
N ALA A 163 -27.66 -2.19 -21.48
CA ALA A 163 -28.94 -2.77 -21.04
C ALA A 163 -29.11 -2.87 -19.51
N ALA A 164 -29.08 -1.76 -18.80
CA ALA A 164 -29.66 -1.69 -17.45
C ALA A 164 -30.08 -0.25 -17.08
N SER A 165 -30.87 0.39 -17.94
CA SER A 165 -31.58 1.63 -17.56
C SER A 165 -32.95 1.70 -18.23
N ASP A 166 -33.79 0.69 -18.05
CA ASP A 166 -35.23 0.94 -18.12
C ASP A 166 -36.03 -0.23 -17.53
N LYS A 167 -37.20 0.10 -16.99
CA LYS A 167 -38.17 -0.74 -16.25
C LYS A 167 -38.03 -0.72 -14.73
N ASN A 168 -38.33 0.43 -14.14
CA ASN A 168 -39.32 0.43 -13.06
C ASN A 168 -40.11 1.76 -13.06
N LYS A 169 -41.04 1.91 -14.00
CA LYS A 169 -42.07 2.97 -13.99
C LYS A 169 -43.40 2.39 -14.45
N LYS A 170 -44.03 1.65 -13.54
CA LYS A 170 -45.44 1.21 -13.47
C LYS A 170 -45.44 0.28 -12.25
N ASP A 171 -46.07 0.57 -11.12
CA ASP A 171 -47.45 0.99 -10.93
C ASP A 171 -47.62 1.70 -9.57
N SER A 172 -48.80 2.28 -9.35
CA SER A 172 -49.35 2.89 -8.12
C SER A 172 -49.37 4.42 -8.02
N SER A 173 -50.07 5.07 -8.97
CA SER A 173 -50.80 6.31 -8.69
C SER A 173 -52.19 6.26 -9.35
N ALA A 174 -53.19 5.80 -8.58
CA ALA A 174 -54.64 5.96 -8.74
C ALA A 174 -55.26 5.02 -7.69
N LYS A 175 -56.17 5.40 -6.79
CA LYS A 175 -57.14 6.48 -6.78
C LYS A 175 -57.64 6.58 -5.32
N ALA A 176 -57.54 7.76 -4.72
CA ALA A 176 -58.43 8.16 -3.62
C ALA A 176 -59.76 8.64 -4.25
N ASP A 177 -60.75 8.95 -3.42
CA ASP A 177 -62.13 9.39 -3.75
C ASP A 177 -63.09 8.19 -3.82
N GLU A 178 -64.18 8.05 -3.07
CA GLU A 178 -64.96 8.86 -2.13
C GLU A 178 -65.82 7.84 -1.34
N ASP A 179 -65.94 7.97 -0.01
CA ASP A 179 -66.96 7.26 0.77
C ASP A 179 -67.68 8.27 1.66
N SER A 180 -68.81 8.76 1.16
CA SER A 180 -69.75 9.62 1.86
C SER A 180 -71.18 9.24 1.45
N GLY A 181 -71.88 8.60 2.37
CA GLY A 181 -73.33 8.42 2.42
C GLY A 181 -73.61 7.85 3.82
N GLU A 182 -74.02 8.64 4.81
CA GLU A 182 -75.30 9.35 4.94
C GLU A 182 -76.47 8.36 4.83
N GLU A 183 -76.74 7.68 5.95
CA GLU A 183 -77.99 6.99 6.23
C GLU A 183 -78.67 7.71 7.40
N ASP A 184 -79.61 8.59 7.07
CA ASP A 184 -80.65 9.08 7.97
C ASP A 184 -81.96 8.31 7.68
N GLU A 185 -82.50 7.73 8.76
CA GLU A 185 -83.90 7.51 9.15
C GLU A 185 -84.99 7.06 8.13
N GLU A 186 -85.61 5.90 8.43
CA GLU A 186 -87.06 5.78 8.72
C GLU A 186 -87.37 4.52 9.54
#